data_AF-A0A3B8LE93-F1
#
_entry.id   AF-A0A3B8LE93-F1
#
_cell.length_a   1.000
_cell.length_b   1.000
_cell.length_c   1.000
_cell.angle_alpha   90.00
_cell.angle_beta   90.00
_cell.angle_gamma   90.00
#
_symmetry.space_group_name_H-M   'P 1'
#
loop_
_entity.id
_entity.type
_entity.pdbx_description
1 polymer ?
#
loop_
_entity_poly.entity_id
_entity_poly.type
_entity_poly.pdbx_seq_one_letter_code
_entity_poly.pdbx_strand_id
1 'polypeptide(L)'
;MDGIKRHLRHHRQVFLWMGLLCGLVGGLVSPSQAEAKEEYSIKDARRFYITGMRYYHKGKYTVAEAQLALASRLLPTTKRYAKAHRRLRYYLGICYVKLKQYRKAKRQLEHFLKTSKDASRRKNAQALLVKVNRKVAAMPSPKRETAPTPRPRQTIVVVPKERTQPKPRTRKVKVVVVKDRRQPPPQAPPQMRWQAWPFIVMGVGVGGLIAGGVFGYLTNDALQQRDQTYDTLAQGMTPANPPLGIEIAIHHRKAENMALIANASFIGGGVLTATGLILVLTVGRVPVQKTSISRRFSQQQMTTSMGVFGQ
;
A
#
# COMPACT_ATOMS: atom_id res chain seq x y z
N MET A 1 44.28 23.98 -24.40
CA MET A 1 43.61 22.86 -23.68
C MET A 1 42.55 23.34 -22.65
N ASP A 2 42.36 24.64 -22.45
CA ASP A 2 41.49 25.17 -21.38
C ASP A 2 39.98 25.20 -21.66
N GLY A 3 39.56 25.01 -22.91
CA GLY A 3 38.14 24.94 -23.28
C GLY A 3 37.42 23.71 -22.73
N ILE A 4 38.09 22.55 -22.75
CA ILE A 4 37.51 21.27 -22.31
C ILE A 4 37.27 21.26 -20.79
N LYS A 5 38.12 21.92 -20.01
CA LYS A 5 37.97 22.07 -18.55
C LYS A 5 36.79 22.96 -18.13
N ARG A 6 36.30 23.86 -19.00
CA ARG A 6 35.11 24.67 -18.71
C ARG A 6 33.81 23.90 -18.95
N HIS A 7 33.75 23.07 -19.99
CA HIS A 7 32.56 22.24 -20.25
C HIS A 7 32.32 21.18 -19.17
N LEU A 8 33.39 20.59 -18.62
CA LEU A 8 33.26 19.56 -17.57
C LEU A 8 32.72 20.10 -16.24
N ARG A 9 32.94 21.40 -15.94
CA ARG A 9 32.46 22.03 -14.69
C ARG A 9 30.96 22.26 -14.70
N HIS A 10 30.37 22.65 -15.84
CA HIS A 10 28.92 22.83 -15.94
C HIS A 10 28.15 21.51 -15.85
N HIS A 11 28.65 20.42 -16.44
CA HIS A 11 27.99 19.12 -16.32
C HIS A 11 27.98 18.62 -14.87
N ARG A 12 29.10 18.73 -14.15
CA ARG A 12 29.14 18.34 -12.72
C ARG A 12 28.14 19.12 -11.88
N GLN A 13 28.00 20.42 -12.12
CA GLN A 13 27.06 21.25 -11.36
C GLN A 13 25.60 20.86 -11.64
N VAL A 14 25.24 20.61 -12.90
CA VAL A 14 23.88 20.16 -13.27
C VAL A 14 23.57 18.78 -12.69
N PHE A 15 24.51 17.84 -12.71
CA PHE A 15 24.31 16.52 -12.08
C PHE A 15 24.14 16.60 -10.56
N LEU A 16 24.87 17.51 -9.89
CA LEU A 16 24.76 17.71 -8.44
C LEU A 16 23.41 18.33 -8.07
N TRP A 17 22.94 19.33 -8.83
CA TRP A 17 21.60 19.90 -8.64
C TRP A 17 20.48 18.89 -8.95
N MET A 18 20.63 18.06 -9.98
CA MET A 18 19.65 17.03 -10.32
C MET A 18 19.62 15.89 -9.27
N GLY A 19 20.78 15.52 -8.73
CA GLY A 19 20.89 14.55 -7.64
C GLY A 19 20.28 15.08 -6.34
N LEU A 20 20.48 16.36 -6.02
CA LEU A 20 19.85 17.01 -4.86
C LEU A 20 18.32 17.09 -5.02
N LEU A 21 17.83 17.39 -6.23
CA LEU A 21 16.39 17.46 -6.52
C LEU A 21 15.74 16.07 -6.46
N CYS A 22 16.38 15.03 -7.01
CA CYS A 22 15.93 13.65 -6.89
C CYS A 22 16.04 13.11 -5.45
N GLY A 23 17.06 13.52 -4.69
CA GLY A 23 17.24 13.16 -3.28
C GLY A 23 16.18 13.79 -2.36
N LEU A 24 15.78 15.04 -2.64
CA LEU A 24 14.68 15.71 -1.92
C LEU A 24 13.32 15.07 -2.23
N VAL A 25 13.12 14.59 -3.47
CA VAL A 25 11.91 13.85 -3.86
C VAL A 25 11.91 12.41 -3.33
N GLY A 26 13.08 11.76 -3.22
CA GLY A 26 13.23 10.38 -2.72
C GLY A 26 13.31 10.25 -1.20
N GLY A 27 13.79 11.27 -0.49
CA GLY A 27 13.85 11.29 0.99
C GLY A 27 12.49 11.52 1.68
N LEU A 28 11.46 11.84 0.90
CA LEU A 28 10.06 11.95 1.32
C LEU A 28 9.28 10.64 1.15
N VAL A 29 9.97 9.48 1.13
CA VAL A 29 9.32 8.19 1.45
C VAL A 29 8.86 8.28 2.89
N SER A 30 7.64 8.78 3.01
CA SER A 30 7.09 9.39 4.20
C SER A 30 6.94 8.35 5.32
N PRO A 31 7.38 8.64 6.56
CA PRO A 31 7.02 7.82 7.73
C PRO A 31 5.49 7.67 7.89
N SER A 32 4.71 8.50 7.19
CA SER A 32 3.25 8.41 7.06
C SER A 32 2.72 7.02 6.73
N GLN A 33 3.42 6.16 5.98
CA GLN A 33 2.86 4.84 5.64
C GLN A 33 2.88 3.84 6.80
N ALA A 34 3.85 3.93 7.71
CA ALA A 34 3.86 3.09 8.92
C ALA A 34 2.84 3.61 9.94
N GLU A 35 2.78 4.92 10.12
CA GLU A 35 1.82 5.56 11.04
C GLU A 35 0.38 5.43 10.56
N ALA A 36 0.12 5.55 9.25
CA ALA A 36 -1.22 5.37 8.68
C ALA A 36 -1.73 3.93 8.82
N LYS A 37 -0.84 2.92 8.70
CA LYS A 37 -1.20 1.52 8.95
C LYS A 37 -1.55 1.28 10.42
N GLU A 38 -0.81 1.88 11.35
CA GLU A 38 -1.11 1.76 12.78
C GLU A 38 -2.42 2.47 13.16
N GLU A 39 -2.65 3.68 12.65
CA GLU A 39 -3.88 4.44 12.90
C GLU A 39 -5.12 3.70 12.39
N TYR A 40 -5.03 3.09 11.20
CA TYR A 40 -6.10 2.30 10.63
C TYR A 40 -6.44 1.09 11.52
N SER A 41 -5.43 0.35 11.98
CA SER A 41 -5.61 -0.81 12.88
C SER A 41 -6.31 -0.43 14.20
N ILE A 42 -6.05 0.76 14.73
CA ILE A 42 -6.68 1.24 15.97
C ILE A 42 -8.16 1.55 15.77
N LYS A 43 -8.54 2.17 14.63
CA LYS A 43 -9.95 2.46 14.29
C LYS A 43 -10.74 1.17 14.14
N ASP A 44 -10.19 0.17 13.47
CA ASP A 44 -10.83 -1.13 13.32
C ASP A 44 -10.93 -1.87 14.65
N ALA A 45 -9.86 -1.92 15.45
CA ALA A 45 -9.90 -2.50 16.79
C ALA A 45 -11.01 -1.87 17.66
N ARG A 46 -11.22 -0.56 17.56
CA ARG A 46 -12.32 0.15 18.24
C ARG A 46 -13.69 -0.28 17.72
N ARG A 47 -13.87 -0.41 16.40
CA ARG A 47 -15.12 -0.90 15.81
C ARG A 47 -15.44 -2.32 16.28
N PHE A 48 -14.47 -3.24 16.19
CA PHE A 48 -14.60 -4.61 16.69
C PHE A 48 -14.94 -4.66 18.19
N TYR A 49 -14.32 -3.79 18.99
CA TYR A 49 -14.64 -3.69 20.41
C TYR A 49 -16.08 -3.24 20.67
N ILE A 50 -16.54 -2.17 20.02
CA ILE A 50 -17.91 -1.65 20.17
C ILE A 50 -18.94 -2.70 19.74
N THR A 51 -18.72 -3.34 18.60
CA THR A 51 -19.58 -4.40 18.08
C THR A 51 -19.60 -5.61 19.02
N GLY A 52 -18.43 -6.04 19.49
CA GLY A 52 -18.31 -7.12 20.48
C GLY A 52 -19.04 -6.81 21.79
N MET A 53 -18.95 -5.58 22.30
CA MET A 53 -19.69 -5.13 23.48
C MET A 53 -21.19 -5.10 23.26
N ARG A 54 -21.67 -4.68 22.07
CA ARG A 54 -23.10 -4.73 21.72
C ARG A 54 -23.62 -6.17 21.75
N TYR A 55 -22.89 -7.12 21.17
CA TYR A 55 -23.26 -8.54 21.23
C TYR A 55 -23.18 -9.13 22.64
N TYR A 56 -22.20 -8.69 23.43
CA TYR A 56 -22.07 -9.07 24.84
C TYR A 56 -23.30 -8.67 25.65
N HIS A 57 -23.79 -7.43 25.48
CA HIS A 57 -25.00 -6.96 26.17
C HIS A 57 -26.27 -7.67 25.70
N LYS A 58 -26.33 -8.11 24.43
CA LYS A 58 -27.40 -8.95 23.90
C LYS A 58 -27.33 -10.42 24.36
N GLY A 59 -26.33 -10.81 25.16
CA GLY A 59 -26.13 -12.19 25.60
C GLY A 59 -25.60 -13.15 24.51
N LYS A 60 -25.23 -12.64 23.33
CA LYS A 60 -24.67 -13.42 22.23
C LYS A 60 -23.15 -13.60 22.42
N TYR A 61 -22.77 -14.41 23.41
CA TYR A 61 -21.37 -14.52 23.88
C TYR A 61 -20.40 -15.14 22.86
N THR A 62 -20.87 -16.01 21.95
CA THR A 62 -20.04 -16.61 20.89
C THR A 62 -19.54 -15.56 19.91
N VAL A 63 -20.46 -14.73 19.40
CA VAL A 63 -20.14 -13.64 18.47
C VAL A 63 -19.33 -12.56 19.20
N ALA A 64 -19.68 -12.26 20.45
CA ALA A 64 -18.93 -11.31 21.26
C ALA A 64 -17.46 -11.74 21.46
N GLU A 65 -17.21 -13.02 21.75
CA GLU A 65 -15.86 -13.57 21.87
C GLU A 65 -15.03 -13.32 20.61
N ALA A 66 -15.57 -13.68 19.43
CA ALA A 66 -14.87 -13.53 18.17
C ALA A 66 -14.50 -12.07 17.88
N GLN A 67 -15.45 -11.16 18.07
CA GLN A 67 -15.26 -9.72 17.83
C GLN A 67 -14.25 -9.11 18.82
N LEU A 68 -14.35 -9.45 20.11
CA LEU A 68 -13.40 -8.98 21.13
C LEU A 68 -11.99 -9.58 20.93
N ALA A 69 -11.89 -10.81 20.43
CA ALA A 69 -10.61 -11.43 20.11
C ALA A 69 -9.92 -10.72 18.93
N LEU A 70 -10.68 -10.37 17.88
CA LEU A 70 -10.16 -9.55 16.77
C LEU A 70 -9.69 -8.18 17.26
N ALA A 71 -10.50 -7.51 18.08
CA ALA A 71 -10.10 -6.24 18.69
C ALA A 71 -8.78 -6.37 19.47
N SER A 72 -8.56 -7.46 20.21
CA SER A 72 -7.32 -7.69 20.96
C SER A 72 -6.09 -7.95 20.09
N ARG A 73 -6.28 -8.51 18.88
CA ARG A 73 -5.19 -8.78 17.93
C ARG A 73 -4.76 -7.54 17.17
N LEU A 74 -5.73 -6.68 16.82
CA LEU A 74 -5.49 -5.45 16.07
C LEU A 74 -4.95 -4.32 16.94
N LEU A 75 -5.15 -4.39 18.26
CA LEU A 75 -4.69 -3.35 19.17
C LEU A 75 -3.16 -3.42 19.34
N PRO A 76 -2.42 -2.30 19.12
CA PRO A 76 -0.97 -2.28 19.33
C PRO A 76 -0.61 -2.65 20.77
N THR A 77 0.54 -3.30 20.97
CA THR A 77 1.06 -3.70 22.28
C THR A 77 1.80 -2.58 23.01
N THR A 78 1.50 -1.32 22.69
CA THR A 78 2.15 -0.16 23.30
C THR A 78 1.56 0.15 24.68
N LYS A 79 2.35 0.79 25.56
CA LYS A 79 1.91 1.16 26.93
C LYS A 79 0.62 2.00 26.92
N ARG A 80 0.44 2.84 25.89
CA ARG A 80 -0.77 3.67 25.66
C ARG A 80 -2.06 2.84 25.69
N TYR A 81 -2.04 1.64 25.12
CA TYR A 81 -3.20 0.76 25.01
C TYR A 81 -3.30 -0.32 26.09
N ALA A 82 -2.41 -0.30 27.10
CA ALA A 82 -2.43 -1.29 28.17
C ALA A 82 -3.77 -1.33 28.93
N LYS A 83 -4.42 -0.18 29.11
CA LYS A 83 -5.76 -0.11 29.73
C LYS A 83 -6.83 -0.83 28.90
N ALA A 84 -6.79 -0.67 27.58
CA ALA A 84 -7.72 -1.31 26.66
C ALA A 84 -7.49 -2.83 26.58
N HIS A 85 -6.23 -3.28 26.49
CA HIS A 85 -5.87 -4.70 26.58
C HIS A 85 -6.40 -5.36 27.86
N ARG A 86 -6.27 -4.70 29.02
CA ARG A 86 -6.84 -5.20 30.28
C ARG A 86 -8.36 -5.31 30.24
N ARG A 87 -9.06 -4.29 29.70
CA ARG A 87 -10.52 -4.33 29.54
C ARG A 87 -10.95 -5.47 28.62
N LEU A 88 -10.28 -5.63 27.48
CA LEU A 88 -10.57 -6.71 26.52
C LEU A 88 -10.41 -8.09 27.15
N ARG A 89 -9.31 -8.33 27.89
CA ARG A 89 -9.08 -9.61 28.58
C ARG A 89 -10.14 -9.91 29.63
N TYR A 90 -10.60 -8.88 30.37
CA TYR A 90 -11.69 -9.04 31.33
C TYR A 90 -12.99 -9.52 30.65
N TYR A 91 -13.42 -8.85 29.58
CA TYR A 91 -14.64 -9.22 28.86
C TYR A 91 -14.52 -10.56 28.13
N LEU A 92 -13.37 -10.85 27.52
CA LEU A 92 -13.08 -12.18 26.95
C LEU A 92 -13.17 -13.26 28.02
N GLY A 93 -12.61 -13.02 29.21
CA GLY A 93 -12.72 -13.90 30.37
C GLY A 93 -14.17 -14.21 30.71
N ILE A 94 -15.05 -13.20 30.79
CA ILE A 94 -16.48 -13.39 31.07
C ILE A 94 -17.17 -14.17 29.94
N CYS A 95 -16.89 -13.84 28.67
CA CYS A 95 -17.44 -14.57 27.53
C CYS A 95 -17.09 -16.05 27.62
N TYR A 96 -15.83 -16.40 27.91
CA TYR A 96 -15.41 -17.78 28.10
C TYR A 96 -16.11 -18.49 29.25
N VAL A 97 -16.39 -17.81 30.36
CA VAL A 97 -17.19 -18.38 31.46
C VAL A 97 -18.60 -18.73 30.97
N LYS A 98 -19.25 -17.81 30.26
CA LYS A 98 -20.61 -18.00 29.73
C LYS A 98 -20.68 -19.10 28.67
N LEU A 99 -19.62 -19.25 27.88
CA LEU A 99 -19.45 -20.32 26.89
C LEU A 99 -18.98 -21.67 27.49
N LYS A 100 -18.90 -21.79 28.83
CA LYS A 100 -18.42 -22.99 29.54
C LYS A 100 -16.97 -23.39 29.19
N GLN A 101 -16.20 -22.51 28.57
CA GLN A 101 -14.78 -22.72 28.22
C GLN A 101 -13.88 -22.34 29.42
N TYR A 102 -14.08 -23.01 30.55
CA TYR A 102 -13.51 -22.60 31.85
C TYR A 102 -11.98 -22.54 31.86
N ARG A 103 -11.29 -23.41 31.11
CA ARG A 103 -9.80 -23.38 31.03
C ARG A 103 -9.29 -22.10 30.36
N LYS A 104 -9.93 -21.65 29.27
CA LYS A 104 -9.57 -20.38 28.62
C LYS A 104 -9.94 -19.19 29.50
N ALA A 105 -11.12 -19.25 30.14
CA ALA A 105 -11.57 -18.23 31.08
C ALA A 105 -10.56 -18.02 32.21
N LYS A 106 -10.09 -19.12 32.83
CA LYS A 106 -9.08 -19.10 33.90
C LYS A 106 -7.84 -18.32 33.50
N ARG A 107 -7.23 -18.67 32.35
CA ARG A 107 -6.01 -18.02 31.85
C ARG A 107 -6.20 -16.51 31.64
N GLN A 108 -7.31 -16.10 31.05
CA GLN A 108 -7.59 -14.68 30.77
C GLN A 108 -7.86 -13.89 32.06
N LEU A 109 -8.63 -14.44 32.99
CA LEU A 109 -8.95 -13.81 34.27
C LEU A 109 -7.71 -13.71 35.17
N GLU A 110 -6.86 -14.74 35.23
CA GLU A 110 -5.58 -14.68 35.95
C GLU A 110 -4.67 -13.60 35.38
N HIS A 111 -4.55 -13.54 34.05
CA HIS A 111 -3.73 -12.52 33.40
C HIS A 111 -4.28 -11.10 33.64
N PHE A 112 -5.61 -10.93 33.67
CA PHE A 112 -6.24 -9.68 34.05
C PHE A 112 -5.92 -9.29 35.50
N LEU A 113 -6.01 -10.23 36.45
CA LEU A 113 -5.71 -9.98 37.86
C LEU A 113 -4.24 -9.62 38.13
N LYS A 114 -3.31 -10.20 37.36
CA LYS A 114 -1.88 -9.86 37.43
C LYS A 114 -1.57 -8.45 36.92
N THR A 115 -2.31 -7.97 35.92
CA THR A 115 -1.97 -6.73 35.21
C THR A 115 -2.84 -5.53 35.60
N SER A 116 -4.03 -5.75 36.16
CA SER A 116 -5.01 -4.70 36.46
C SER A 116 -4.83 -4.06 37.83
N LYS A 117 -5.03 -2.73 37.87
CA LYS A 117 -5.09 -1.93 39.10
C LYS A 117 -6.53 -1.56 39.51
N ASP A 118 -7.54 -1.89 38.70
CA ASP A 118 -8.95 -1.52 38.94
C ASP A 118 -9.57 -2.41 40.05
N ALA A 119 -9.78 -1.85 41.24
CA ALA A 119 -10.24 -2.60 42.42
C ALA A 119 -11.61 -3.27 42.23
N SER A 120 -12.58 -2.56 41.65
CA SER A 120 -13.94 -3.08 41.44
C SER A 120 -13.94 -4.27 40.48
N ARG A 121 -13.29 -4.12 39.32
CA ARG A 121 -13.21 -5.22 38.34
C ARG A 121 -12.38 -6.40 38.86
N ARG A 122 -11.35 -6.15 39.67
CA ARG A 122 -10.55 -7.20 40.29
C ARG A 122 -11.39 -8.04 41.26
N LYS A 123 -12.20 -7.42 42.12
CA LYS A 123 -13.11 -8.14 43.03
C LYS A 123 -14.06 -9.06 42.25
N ASN A 124 -14.66 -8.53 41.17
CA ASN A 124 -15.54 -9.32 40.30
C ASN A 124 -14.79 -10.46 39.58
N ALA A 125 -13.59 -10.18 39.06
CA ALA A 125 -12.76 -11.18 38.39
C ALA A 125 -12.29 -12.29 39.34
N GLN A 126 -11.95 -11.96 40.60
CA GLN A 126 -11.62 -12.93 41.64
C GLN A 126 -12.80 -13.86 41.95
N ALA A 127 -14.00 -13.29 42.16
CA ALA A 127 -15.20 -14.07 42.39
C ALA A 127 -15.52 -15.03 41.23
N LEU A 128 -15.37 -14.56 39.98
CA LEU A 128 -15.50 -15.41 38.80
C LEU A 128 -14.41 -16.48 38.75
N LEU A 129 -13.17 -16.15 39.09
CA LEU A 129 -12.05 -17.10 39.06
C LEU A 129 -12.25 -18.24 40.06
N VAL A 130 -12.80 -17.98 41.26
CA VAL A 130 -13.16 -19.03 42.23
C VAL A 130 -14.19 -20.00 41.63
N LYS A 131 -15.25 -19.47 40.99
CA LYS A 131 -16.28 -20.30 40.31
C LYS A 131 -15.66 -21.12 39.17
N VAL A 132 -14.80 -20.50 38.37
CA VAL A 132 -14.09 -21.15 37.27
C VAL A 132 -13.17 -22.25 37.78
N ASN A 133 -12.41 -22.02 38.84
CA ASN A 133 -11.50 -23.01 39.42
C ASN A 133 -12.24 -24.24 39.93
N ARG A 134 -13.38 -24.05 40.61
CA ARG A 134 -14.26 -25.17 41.02
C ARG A 134 -14.73 -26.00 39.81
N LYS A 135 -15.16 -25.33 38.74
CA LYS A 135 -15.60 -26.00 37.50
C LYS A 135 -14.46 -26.69 36.77
N VAL A 136 -13.26 -26.11 36.74
CA VAL A 136 -12.08 -26.74 36.13
C VAL A 136 -11.63 -27.96 36.93
N ALA A 137 -11.69 -27.93 38.26
CA ALA A 137 -11.34 -29.06 39.11
C ALA A 137 -12.35 -30.23 38.99
N ALA A 138 -13.63 -29.91 38.83
CA ALA A 138 -14.68 -30.90 38.59
C ALA A 138 -14.67 -31.47 37.16
N MET A 139 -14.02 -30.80 36.21
CA MET A 139 -13.87 -31.33 34.86
C MET A 139 -12.81 -32.43 34.89
N PRO A 140 -13.09 -33.61 34.29
CA PRO A 140 -12.05 -34.62 34.12
C PRO A 140 -10.87 -33.96 33.40
N SER A 141 -9.69 -34.11 34.00
CA SER A 141 -8.43 -33.75 33.34
C SER A 141 -8.51 -34.27 31.92
N PRO A 142 -8.18 -33.45 30.89
CA PRO A 142 -8.27 -33.93 29.52
C PRO A 142 -7.39 -35.18 29.50
N LYS A 143 -8.02 -36.35 29.32
CA LYS A 143 -7.34 -37.64 29.39
C LYS A 143 -6.14 -37.46 28.49
N ARG A 144 -4.94 -37.37 29.10
CA ARG A 144 -3.74 -36.81 28.50
C ARG A 144 -3.65 -37.43 27.13
N GLU A 145 -4.07 -36.69 26.11
CA GLU A 145 -4.34 -37.27 24.79
C GLU A 145 -2.99 -37.81 24.40
N THR A 146 -2.87 -39.14 24.45
CA THR A 146 -1.61 -39.86 24.40
C THR A 146 -0.87 -39.24 23.23
N ALA A 147 0.24 -38.58 23.54
CA ALA A 147 0.94 -37.67 22.63
C ALA A 147 0.82 -38.25 21.23
N PRO A 148 0.18 -37.54 20.29
CA PRO A 148 -0.32 -38.14 19.06
C PRO A 148 0.79 -39.01 18.51
N THR A 149 0.56 -40.34 18.52
CA THR A 149 1.52 -41.33 18.03
C THR A 149 2.12 -40.74 16.78
N PRO A 150 3.44 -40.47 16.74
CA PRO A 150 4.05 -39.61 15.74
C PRO A 150 3.50 -40.04 14.40
N ARG A 151 2.62 -39.21 13.81
CA ARG A 151 2.01 -39.54 12.53
C ARG A 151 3.20 -39.82 11.62
N PRO A 152 3.28 -41.01 10.99
CA PRO A 152 4.37 -41.31 10.07
C PRO A 152 4.48 -40.10 9.16
N ARG A 153 5.68 -39.50 9.11
CA ARG A 153 5.95 -38.32 8.27
C ARG A 153 5.25 -38.57 6.95
N GLN A 154 4.16 -37.87 6.69
CA GLN A 154 3.63 -37.80 5.36
C GLN A 154 4.73 -37.05 4.62
N THR A 155 5.58 -37.80 3.92
CA THR A 155 6.47 -37.27 2.91
C THR A 155 5.54 -36.50 2.00
N ILE A 156 5.51 -35.18 2.16
CA ILE A 156 4.88 -34.31 1.20
C ILE A 156 5.72 -34.54 -0.05
N VAL A 157 5.26 -35.42 -0.93
CA VAL A 157 5.71 -35.48 -2.30
C VAL A 157 5.33 -34.12 -2.84
N VAL A 158 6.26 -33.18 -2.77
CA VAL A 158 6.15 -31.88 -3.39
C VAL A 158 6.09 -32.19 -4.86
N VAL A 159 4.88 -32.34 -5.40
CA VAL A 159 4.64 -32.40 -6.83
C VAL A 159 5.26 -31.11 -7.38
N PRO A 160 6.36 -31.19 -8.17
CA PRO A 160 7.03 -30.03 -8.69
C PRO A 160 6.00 -29.25 -9.51
N LYS A 161 5.65 -28.05 -9.04
CA LYS A 161 4.75 -27.15 -9.76
C LYS A 161 5.45 -26.79 -11.08
N GLU A 162 4.96 -27.40 -12.15
CA GLU A 162 5.46 -27.27 -13.51
C GLU A 162 5.60 -25.79 -13.86
N ARG A 163 6.85 -25.37 -13.95
CA ARG A 163 7.25 -23.98 -14.19
C ARG A 163 6.99 -23.70 -15.66
N THR A 164 5.84 -23.12 -15.97
CA THR A 164 5.47 -22.71 -17.32
C THR A 164 6.53 -21.71 -17.81
N GLN A 165 7.39 -22.16 -18.73
CA GLN A 165 8.45 -21.33 -19.29
C GLN A 165 7.81 -20.21 -20.15
N PRO A 166 8.22 -18.95 -19.98
CA PRO A 166 7.76 -17.87 -20.85
C PRO A 166 8.32 -18.05 -22.26
N LYS A 167 7.40 -18.18 -23.22
CA LYS A 167 7.65 -18.35 -24.65
C LYS A 167 8.46 -17.15 -25.20
N PRO A 168 9.64 -17.36 -25.81
CA PRO A 168 10.45 -16.27 -26.37
C PRO A 168 9.76 -15.66 -27.59
N ARG A 169 9.46 -14.35 -27.53
CA ARG A 169 9.01 -13.55 -28.69
C ARG A 169 10.22 -13.20 -29.56
N THR A 170 10.38 -13.90 -30.67
CA THR A 170 11.31 -13.54 -31.76
C THR A 170 10.84 -12.26 -32.45
N ARG A 171 11.53 -11.15 -32.17
CA ARG A 171 11.33 -9.87 -32.85
C ARG A 171 12.22 -9.85 -34.10
N LYS A 172 11.63 -10.04 -35.28
CA LYS A 172 12.32 -9.87 -36.57
C LYS A 172 12.64 -8.38 -36.78
N VAL A 173 13.91 -8.01 -36.70
CA VAL A 173 14.40 -6.69 -37.09
C VAL A 173 14.81 -6.78 -38.57
N LYS A 174 14.07 -6.08 -39.44
CA LYS A 174 14.40 -5.95 -40.86
C LYS A 174 15.35 -4.75 -40.99
N VAL A 175 16.64 -5.03 -41.10
CA VAL A 175 17.65 -4.00 -41.42
C VAL A 175 17.58 -3.74 -42.91
N VAL A 176 17.04 -2.59 -43.30
CA VAL A 176 17.12 -2.10 -44.67
C VAL A 176 18.22 -1.04 -44.71
N VAL A 177 19.37 -1.42 -45.26
CA VAL A 177 20.44 -0.49 -45.62
C VAL A 177 20.05 0.14 -46.95
N VAL A 178 19.54 1.37 -46.92
CA VAL A 178 19.45 2.22 -48.12
C VAL A 178 20.60 3.20 -48.05
N LYS A 179 21.61 2.96 -48.88
CA LYS A 179 22.66 3.92 -49.22
C LYS A 179 22.11 4.74 -50.39
N ASP A 180 21.59 5.93 -50.11
CA ASP A 180 21.24 6.87 -51.15
C ASP A 180 22.04 8.17 -51.01
N ARG A 181 22.74 8.48 -52.09
CA ARG A 181 23.68 9.59 -52.24
C ARG A 181 22.90 10.67 -52.99
N ARG A 182 22.26 11.59 -52.28
CA ARG A 182 21.51 12.70 -52.91
C ARG A 182 21.87 14.05 -52.32
N GLN A 183 21.83 15.01 -53.24
CA GLN A 183 22.12 16.44 -53.18
C GLN A 183 21.64 17.13 -51.89
N PRO A 184 22.29 18.25 -51.49
CA PRO A 184 21.80 19.05 -50.36
C PRO A 184 20.37 19.52 -50.67
N PRO A 185 19.37 19.12 -49.86
CA PRO A 185 17.99 19.48 -50.13
C PRO A 185 17.78 21.00 -49.98
N PRO A 186 16.87 21.59 -50.75
CA PRO A 186 16.44 22.98 -50.56
C PRO A 186 16.02 23.18 -49.11
N GLN A 187 16.55 24.24 -48.48
CA GLN A 187 16.31 24.56 -47.07
C GLN A 187 14.82 24.71 -46.82
N ALA A 188 14.21 23.64 -46.28
CA ALA A 188 12.82 23.67 -45.87
C ALA A 188 12.62 24.78 -44.83
N PRO A 189 11.50 25.53 -44.88
CA PRO A 189 11.20 26.52 -43.85
C PRO A 189 11.25 25.84 -42.47
N PRO A 190 11.74 26.54 -41.44
CA PRO A 190 11.90 25.96 -40.11
C PRO A 190 10.57 25.41 -39.64
N GLN A 191 10.41 24.09 -39.71
CA GLN A 191 9.21 23.42 -39.26
C GLN A 191 9.14 23.62 -37.75
N MET A 192 8.09 24.29 -37.31
CA MET A 192 7.78 24.50 -35.91
C MET A 192 7.53 23.11 -35.29
N ARG A 193 8.58 22.48 -34.75
CA ARG A 193 8.48 21.16 -34.13
C ARG A 193 7.85 21.34 -32.76
N TRP A 194 6.52 21.21 -32.72
CA TRP A 194 5.78 21.10 -31.48
C TRP A 194 6.38 19.95 -30.67
N GLN A 195 6.99 20.28 -29.53
CA GLN A 195 7.49 19.28 -28.61
C GLN A 195 6.28 18.54 -28.03
N ALA A 196 6.07 17.30 -28.45
CA ALA A 196 4.87 16.52 -28.09
C ALA A 196 4.84 16.05 -26.62
N TRP A 197 5.97 16.10 -25.91
CA TRP A 197 6.10 15.54 -24.58
C TRP A 197 5.17 16.15 -23.49
N PRO A 198 4.82 17.45 -23.47
CA PRO A 198 3.92 18.01 -22.47
C PRO A 198 2.50 17.44 -22.61
N PHE A 199 2.04 17.21 -23.84
CA PHE A 199 0.75 16.60 -24.12
C PHE A 199 0.68 15.14 -23.66
N ILE A 200 1.80 14.41 -23.76
CA ILE A 200 1.89 13.03 -23.24
C ILE A 200 1.74 13.03 -21.71
N VAL A 201 2.46 13.91 -21.00
CA VAL A 201 2.37 14.02 -19.54
C VAL A 201 0.96 14.41 -19.10
N MET A 202 0.36 15.41 -19.75
CA MET A 202 -1.02 15.82 -19.48
C MET A 202 -2.02 14.69 -19.75
N GLY A 203 -1.88 13.97 -20.88
CA GLY A 203 -2.74 12.85 -21.23
C GLY A 203 -2.67 11.69 -20.22
N VAL A 204 -1.47 11.35 -19.73
CA VAL A 204 -1.30 10.35 -18.67
C VAL A 204 -1.96 10.81 -17.36
N GLY A 205 -1.84 12.09 -17.01
CA GLY A 205 -2.50 12.67 -15.83
C GLY A 205 -4.03 12.55 -15.89
N VAL A 206 -4.63 12.98 -17.00
CA VAL A 206 -6.09 12.90 -17.21
C VAL A 206 -6.57 11.45 -17.18
N GLY A 207 -5.84 10.54 -17.81
CA GLY A 207 -6.13 9.09 -17.73
C GLY A 207 -6.12 8.56 -16.29
N GLY A 208 -5.18 9.02 -15.46
CA GLY A 208 -5.12 8.69 -14.04
C GLY A 208 -6.33 9.19 -13.24
N LEU A 209 -6.79 10.42 -13.51
CA LEU A 209 -7.98 10.98 -12.86
C LEU A 209 -9.27 10.21 -13.22
N ILE A 210 -9.45 9.86 -14.50
CA ILE A 210 -10.60 9.08 -14.95
C ILE A 210 -10.60 7.69 -14.30
N ALA A 211 -9.45 7.01 -14.32
CA ALA A 211 -9.32 5.71 -13.66
C ALA A 211 -9.64 5.82 -12.15
N GLY A 212 -9.08 6.82 -11.46
CA GLY A 212 -9.35 7.07 -10.05
C GLY A 212 -10.83 7.33 -9.76
N GLY A 213 -11.52 8.08 -10.63
CA GLY A 213 -12.95 8.34 -10.53
C GLY A 213 -13.80 7.07 -10.67
N VAL A 214 -13.51 6.22 -11.66
CA VAL A 214 -14.23 4.95 -11.86
C VAL A 214 -14.02 4.00 -10.69
N PHE A 215 -12.78 3.86 -10.22
CA PHE A 215 -12.50 3.05 -9.02
C PHE A 215 -13.17 3.62 -7.78
N GLY A 216 -13.20 4.94 -7.61
CA GLY A 216 -13.91 5.61 -6.52
C GLY A 216 -15.41 5.28 -6.50
N TYR A 217 -16.08 5.34 -7.66
CA TYR A 217 -17.50 4.97 -7.77
C TYR A 217 -17.74 3.51 -7.40
N LEU A 218 -16.96 2.58 -7.97
CA LEU A 218 -17.08 1.15 -7.68
C LEU A 218 -16.82 0.80 -6.21
N THR A 219 -15.94 1.54 -5.52
CA THR A 219 -15.72 1.33 -4.08
C THR A 219 -16.92 1.73 -3.23
N ASN A 220 -17.70 2.73 -3.65
CA ASN A 220 -18.90 3.14 -2.92
C ASN A 220 -20.00 2.06 -2.98
N ASP A 221 -20.19 1.45 -4.14
CA ASP A 221 -21.12 0.33 -4.30
C ASP A 221 -20.70 -0.89 -3.47
N ALA A 222 -19.40 -1.19 -3.44
CA ALA A 222 -18.86 -2.27 -2.61
C ALA A 222 -19.06 -2.02 -1.10
N LEU A 223 -19.02 -0.75 -0.66
CA LEU A 223 -19.32 -0.38 0.73
C LEU A 223 -20.80 -0.57 1.06
N GLN A 224 -21.72 -0.23 0.15
CA GLN A 224 -23.15 -0.48 0.34
C GLN A 224 -23.48 -1.98 0.39
N GLN A 225 -22.92 -2.76 -0.54
CA GLN A 225 -23.08 -4.22 -0.52
C GLN A 225 -22.55 -4.83 0.78
N ARG A 226 -21.44 -4.32 1.30
CA ARG A 226 -20.88 -4.77 2.57
C ARG A 226 -21.87 -4.56 3.72
N ASP A 227 -22.48 -3.39 3.81
CA ASP A 227 -23.42 -3.07 4.88
C ASP A 227 -24.70 -3.93 4.78
N GLN A 228 -25.21 -4.15 3.55
CA GLN A 228 -26.32 -5.10 3.31
C GLN A 228 -25.97 -6.55 3.68
N THR A 229 -24.73 -6.98 3.40
CA THR A 229 -24.27 -8.34 3.74
C THR A 229 -24.15 -8.51 5.25
N TYR A 230 -23.72 -7.47 5.98
CA TYR A 230 -23.71 -7.50 7.44
C TYR A 230 -25.11 -7.57 8.04
N ASP A 231 -26.07 -6.85 7.49
CA ASP A 231 -27.46 -6.86 7.98
C ASP A 231 -28.13 -8.22 7.72
N THR A 232 -27.95 -8.80 6.54
CA THR A 232 -28.47 -10.13 6.21
C THR A 232 -27.82 -11.23 7.04
N LEU A 233 -26.48 -11.20 7.22
CA LEU A 233 -25.77 -12.13 8.12
C LEU A 233 -26.21 -11.96 9.57
N ALA A 234 -26.46 -10.73 10.04
CA ALA A 234 -26.93 -10.49 11.40
C ALA A 234 -28.33 -11.06 11.66
N GLN A 235 -29.18 -11.12 10.62
CA GLN A 235 -30.53 -11.69 10.67
C GLN A 235 -30.53 -13.23 10.58
N GLY A 236 -29.59 -13.84 9.84
CA GLY A 236 -29.52 -15.30 9.63
C GLY A 236 -28.69 -16.11 10.64
N MET A 237 -28.06 -15.48 11.64
CA MET A 237 -27.19 -16.18 12.61
C MET A 237 -27.97 -17.12 13.54
N THR A 238 -28.06 -18.40 13.16
CA THR A 238 -28.34 -19.50 14.07
C THR A 238 -27.04 -19.94 14.77
N PRO A 239 -27.09 -20.37 16.05
CA PRO A 239 -25.89 -20.70 16.84
C PRO A 239 -25.11 -21.92 16.32
N ALA A 240 -25.63 -22.66 15.33
CA ALA A 240 -25.04 -23.90 14.83
C ALA A 240 -23.98 -23.71 13.73
N ASN A 241 -24.01 -22.59 12.99
CA ASN A 241 -23.05 -22.32 11.91
C ASN A 241 -22.61 -20.84 11.96
N PRO A 242 -21.58 -20.48 12.74
CA PRO A 242 -21.03 -19.15 12.67
C PRO A 242 -20.48 -18.93 11.25
N PRO A 243 -20.88 -17.87 10.54
CA PRO A 243 -20.35 -17.60 9.22
C PRO A 243 -18.82 -17.51 9.31
N LEU A 244 -18.17 -18.17 8.35
CA LEU A 244 -16.72 -18.24 8.24
C LEU A 244 -16.21 -16.79 8.17
N GLY A 245 -15.70 -16.25 9.28
CA GLY A 245 -15.19 -14.87 9.34
C GLY A 245 -14.08 -14.57 8.32
N ILE A 246 -13.59 -15.62 7.66
CA ILE A 246 -12.67 -15.58 6.53
C ILE A 246 -13.30 -14.88 5.32
N GLU A 247 -14.56 -15.14 4.99
CA GLU A 247 -15.20 -14.60 3.79
C GLU A 247 -15.41 -13.08 3.92
N ILE A 248 -15.90 -12.66 5.08
CA ILE A 248 -16.04 -11.23 5.44
C ILE A 248 -14.67 -10.53 5.40
N ALA A 249 -13.62 -11.18 5.90
CA ALA A 249 -12.27 -10.62 5.88
C ALA A 249 -11.69 -10.49 4.47
N ILE A 250 -12.02 -11.41 3.55
CA ILE A 250 -11.59 -11.34 2.14
C ILE A 250 -12.23 -10.14 1.44
N HIS A 251 -13.53 -9.90 1.63
CA HIS A 251 -14.20 -8.73 1.06
C HIS A 251 -13.64 -7.42 1.60
N HIS A 252 -13.31 -7.38 2.90
CA HIS A 252 -12.71 -6.20 3.52
C HIS A 252 -11.34 -5.86 2.91
N ARG A 253 -10.49 -6.86 2.74
CA ARG A 253 -9.14 -6.68 2.18
C ARG A 253 -9.17 -6.25 0.71
N LYS A 254 -10.16 -6.70 -0.06
CA LYS A 254 -10.36 -6.31 -1.46
C LYS A 254 -10.81 -4.84 -1.56
N ALA A 255 -11.78 -4.43 -0.73
CA ALA A 255 -12.26 -3.05 -0.69
C ALA A 255 -11.15 -2.06 -0.27
N GLU A 256 -10.33 -2.43 0.71
CA GLU A 256 -9.20 -1.60 1.17
C GLU A 256 -8.13 -1.40 0.09
N ASN A 257 -7.74 -2.47 -0.61
CA ASN A 257 -6.78 -2.36 -1.70
C ASN A 257 -7.34 -1.49 -2.84
N MET A 258 -8.64 -1.60 -3.15
CA MET A 258 -9.28 -0.77 -4.17
C MET A 258 -9.32 0.71 -3.75
N ALA A 259 -9.66 1.01 -2.50
CA ALA A 259 -9.68 2.37 -1.97
C ALA A 259 -8.28 3.01 -1.99
N LEU A 260 -7.24 2.24 -1.66
CA LEU A 260 -5.86 2.72 -1.70
C LEU A 260 -5.41 3.03 -3.14
N ILE A 261 -5.72 2.14 -4.09
CA ILE A 261 -5.43 2.36 -5.52
C ILE A 261 -6.20 3.57 -6.06
N ALA A 262 -7.48 3.73 -5.69
CA ALA A 262 -8.30 4.87 -6.07
C ALA A 262 -7.69 6.19 -5.56
N ASN A 263 -7.32 6.27 -4.28
CA ASN A 263 -6.70 7.46 -3.71
C ASN A 263 -5.34 7.77 -4.35
N ALA A 264 -4.50 6.74 -4.52
CA ALA A 264 -3.18 6.91 -5.13
C ALA A 264 -3.27 7.38 -6.60
N SER A 265 -4.20 6.82 -7.37
CA SER A 265 -4.41 7.21 -8.77
C SER A 265 -5.03 8.60 -8.90
N PHE A 266 -5.96 8.97 -8.01
CA PHE A 266 -6.57 10.30 -8.02
C PHE A 266 -5.54 11.39 -7.67
N ILE A 267 -4.76 11.20 -6.59
CA ILE A 267 -3.72 12.16 -6.18
C ILE A 267 -2.60 12.21 -7.24
N GLY A 268 -2.09 11.05 -7.66
CA GLY A 268 -1.03 10.97 -8.66
C GLY A 268 -1.45 11.55 -10.01
N GLY A 269 -2.66 11.21 -10.46
CA GLY A 269 -3.25 11.75 -11.70
C GLY A 269 -3.47 13.26 -11.61
N GLY A 270 -3.96 13.77 -10.47
CA GLY A 270 -4.14 15.21 -10.24
C GLY A 270 -2.83 15.99 -10.34
N VAL A 271 -1.78 15.52 -9.67
CA VAL A 271 -0.45 16.16 -9.70
C VAL A 271 0.15 16.15 -11.11
N LEU A 272 0.07 15.01 -11.82
CA LEU A 272 0.57 14.90 -13.20
C LEU A 272 -0.20 15.79 -14.17
N THR A 273 -1.53 15.90 -14.02
CA THR A 273 -2.37 16.77 -14.86
C THR A 273 -2.01 18.23 -14.66
N ALA A 274 -1.87 18.68 -13.41
CA ALA A 274 -1.46 20.04 -13.09
C ALA A 274 -0.05 20.35 -13.63
N THR A 275 0.89 19.41 -13.48
CA THR A 275 2.26 19.57 -13.99
C THR A 275 2.28 19.66 -15.52
N GLY A 276 1.54 18.77 -16.20
CA GLY A 276 1.39 18.80 -17.65
C GLY A 276 0.79 20.11 -18.15
N LEU A 277 -0.23 20.63 -17.46
CA LEU A 277 -0.85 21.91 -17.77
C LEU A 277 0.14 23.07 -17.64
N ILE A 278 0.90 23.12 -16.55
CA ILE A 278 1.95 24.15 -16.34
C ILE A 278 2.98 24.09 -17.47
N LEU A 279 3.41 22.89 -17.88
CA LEU A 279 4.36 22.72 -18.97
C LEU A 279 3.83 23.20 -20.32
N VAL A 280 2.56 22.89 -20.62
CA VAL A 280 1.90 23.40 -21.84
C VAL A 280 1.87 24.93 -21.84
N LEU A 281 1.57 25.56 -20.70
CA LEU A 281 1.49 27.02 -20.57
C LEU A 281 2.86 27.73 -20.59
N THR A 282 3.89 27.10 -20.01
CA THR A 282 5.22 27.72 -19.84
C THR A 282 6.17 27.44 -21.01
N VAL A 283 6.22 26.19 -21.49
CA VAL A 283 7.17 25.75 -22.55
C VAL A 283 6.61 25.97 -23.95
N GLY A 284 5.28 26.07 -24.10
CA GLY A 284 4.62 26.30 -25.40
C GLY A 284 4.98 27.62 -26.09
N ARG A 285 5.76 28.51 -25.44
CA ARG A 285 6.15 29.82 -25.96
C ARG A 285 7.66 30.05 -26.00
N VAL A 286 8.48 29.03 -26.27
CA VAL A 286 9.90 29.29 -26.56
C VAL A 286 10.01 29.71 -28.03
N PRO A 287 10.26 30.99 -28.35
CA PRO A 287 10.56 31.38 -29.72
C PRO A 287 11.83 30.65 -30.14
N VAL A 288 11.78 29.99 -31.29
CA VAL A 288 12.97 29.39 -31.90
C VAL A 288 13.96 30.53 -32.17
N GLN A 289 14.91 30.74 -31.27
CA GLN A 289 16.01 31.65 -31.52
C GLN A 289 16.74 31.09 -32.74
N LYS A 290 16.58 31.76 -33.89
CA LYS A 290 17.41 31.56 -35.06
C LYS A 290 18.84 31.86 -34.63
N THR A 291 19.57 30.82 -34.24
CA THR A 291 21.01 30.90 -34.01
C THR A 291 21.65 31.18 -35.36
N SER A 292 21.80 32.46 -35.69
CA SER A 292 22.59 32.95 -36.80
C SER A 292 24.08 32.77 -36.50
N ILE A 293 24.52 31.53 -36.27
CA ILE A 293 25.92 31.20 -36.02
C ILE A 293 26.66 30.91 -37.35
N SER A 294 25.95 30.83 -38.48
CA SER A 294 26.56 30.37 -39.75
C SER A 294 27.27 31.43 -40.61
N ARG A 295 27.46 32.69 -40.17
CA ARG A 295 28.12 33.71 -41.02
C ARG A 295 29.56 34.08 -40.65
N ARG A 296 30.13 33.60 -39.54
CA ARG A 296 31.52 33.98 -39.17
C ARG A 296 32.62 32.99 -39.57
N PHE A 297 32.30 31.80 -40.08
CA PHE A 297 33.33 30.84 -40.49
C PHE A 297 33.78 30.95 -41.96
N SER A 298 33.11 31.73 -42.81
CA SER A 298 33.54 31.94 -44.20
C SER A 298 34.51 33.10 -44.42
N GLN A 299 34.77 33.95 -43.42
CA GLN A 299 35.75 35.04 -43.57
C GLN A 299 37.16 34.71 -43.06
N GLN A 300 37.37 33.64 -42.29
CA GLN A 300 38.71 33.28 -41.80
C GLN A 300 39.53 32.37 -42.74
N GLN A 301 38.99 31.96 -43.89
CA GLN A 301 39.76 31.19 -44.89
C GLN A 301 40.35 32.03 -46.03
N MET A 302 40.17 33.36 -46.04
CA MET A 302 40.72 34.22 -47.10
C MET A 302 41.95 35.06 -46.71
N THR A 303 42.43 35.01 -45.46
CA THR A 303 43.57 35.84 -45.02
C THR A 303 44.88 35.08 -44.83
N THR A 304 44.97 33.80 -45.23
CA THR A 304 46.18 32.98 -45.02
C THR A 304 46.82 32.54 -46.34
N SER A 305 46.94 33.45 -47.32
CA SER A 305 47.50 33.14 -48.65
C SER A 305 48.48 34.18 -49.23
N MET A 306 48.86 35.23 -48.50
CA MET A 306 49.86 36.20 -49.01
C MET A 306 50.84 36.58 -47.91
N GLY A 307 52.04 36.01 -47.95
CA GLY A 307 53.11 36.37 -47.03
C GLY A 307 54.31 35.42 -46.99
N VAL A 308 54.72 34.86 -48.12
CA VAL A 308 56.05 34.20 -48.27
C VAL A 308 56.57 34.51 -49.67
N PHE A 309 57.21 35.66 -49.86
CA PHE A 309 58.16 35.87 -50.98
C PHE A 309 59.07 37.07 -50.69
N GLY A 310 60.37 36.78 -50.54
CA GLY A 310 61.52 37.68 -50.75
C GLY A 310 61.80 38.69 -49.64
N GLN A 311 63.05 39.02 -49.31
CA GLN A 311 64.37 38.51 -49.69
C GLN A 311 65.36 39.04 -48.65
#